data_AF-A0A645FSQ9-F1
#
_entry.id   AF-A0A645FSQ9-F1
#
_cell.length_a   1.000
_cell.length_b   1.000
_cell.length_c   1.000
_cell.angle_alpha   90.00
_cell.angle_beta   90.00
_cell.angle_gamma   90.00
#
_symmetry.space_group_name_H-M   'P 1'
#
loop_
_entity.id
_entity.type
_entity.pdbx_description
1 polymer ?
#
loop_
_entity_poly.entity_id
_entity_poly.type
_entity_poly.pdbx_seq_one_letter_code
_entity_poly.pdbx_strand_id
1 'polypeptide(L)'
;MDGYAGECALNDRYLVIPIAQNLVTEDRSVHGVYIFDASNSGGASSRLIQTYNTEGLTVAADISSDGRYIAALEVPSRLEDGTVLGGYRVHILT
;
A
#
# COMPACT_ATOMS: atom_id res chain seq x y z
N MET A 1 12.19 -4.95 0.15
CA MET A 1 10.80 -4.56 0.46
C MET A 1 10.75 -4.63 1.95
N ASP A 2 10.72 -3.48 2.59
CA ASP A 2 11.20 -3.37 3.95
C ASP A 2 10.05 -3.30 4.94
N GLY A 3 8.88 -3.84 4.59
CA GLY A 3 7.72 -3.86 5.47
C GLY A 3 6.76 -5.03 5.28
N TYR A 4 5.84 -5.19 6.22
CA TYR A 4 4.80 -6.22 6.18
C TYR A 4 3.72 -5.86 5.15
N ALA A 5 3.41 -6.80 4.26
CA ALA A 5 2.30 -6.67 3.33
C ALA A 5 1.01 -7.21 3.96
N GLY A 6 -0.06 -6.43 3.83
CA GLY A 6 -1.42 -6.86 4.18
C GLY A 6 -2.05 -7.73 3.08
N GLU A 7 -3.38 -7.81 3.08
CA GLU A 7 -4.12 -8.49 2.01
C GLU A 7 -3.93 -7.76 0.68
N CYS A 8 -3.23 -8.43 -0.25
CA CYS A 8 -2.94 -7.92 -1.58
C CYS A 8 -4.13 -8.17 -2.51
N ALA A 9 -4.31 -7.31 -3.51
CA ALA A 9 -5.33 -7.49 -4.53
C ALA A 9 -4.74 -7.57 -5.93
N LEU A 10 -5.38 -8.35 -6.79
CA LEU A 10 -4.95 -8.59 -8.16
C LEU A 10 -6.18 -8.55 -9.07
N ASN A 11 -6.10 -7.80 -10.17
CA ASN A 11 -6.98 -8.01 -11.32
C ASN A 11 -6.16 -8.50 -12.53
N ASP A 12 -6.75 -8.47 -13.72
CA ASP A 12 -6.12 -8.96 -14.96
C ASP A 12 -4.79 -8.26 -15.31
N ARG A 13 -4.51 -7.08 -14.74
CA ARG A 13 -3.34 -6.26 -15.07
C ARG A 13 -2.54 -5.78 -13.88
N TYR A 14 -3.18 -5.39 -12.79
CA TYR A 14 -2.54 -4.71 -11.68
C TYR A 14 -2.52 -5.57 -10.43
N LEU A 15 -1.33 -5.65 -9.81
CA LEU A 15 -1.14 -6.15 -8.46
C LEU A 15 -1.01 -4.94 -7.53
N VAL A 16 -1.87 -4.87 -6.52
CA VAL A 16 -1.87 -3.83 -5.49
C VAL A 16 -1.43 -4.45 -4.19
N ILE A 17 -0.32 -3.94 -3.64
CA ILE A 17 0.26 -4.42 -2.39
C ILE A 17 0.13 -3.31 -1.35
N PRO A 18 -0.68 -3.48 -0.29
CA PRO A 18 -0.64 -2.59 0.85
C PRO A 18 0.62 -2.86 1.67
N ILE A 19 1.38 -1.80 1.96
CA ILE A 19 2.57 -1.85 2.80
C ILE A 19 2.22 -1.21 4.13
N ALA A 20 2.24 -2.02 5.19
CA ALA A 20 1.79 -1.61 6.52
C ALA A 20 2.91 -0.91 7.29
N GLN A 21 4.06 -1.57 7.49
CA GLN A 21 5.04 -1.11 8.47
C GLN A 21 6.44 -1.59 8.14
N ASN A 22 7.44 -0.69 8.20
CA ASN A 22 8.85 -1.05 8.14
C ASN A 22 9.43 -1.18 9.54
N LEU A 23 9.60 -2.43 9.99
CA LEU A 23 10.12 -2.73 11.33
C LEU A 23 11.65 -2.74 11.40
N VAL A 24 12.34 -2.61 10.26
CA VAL A 24 13.80 -2.70 10.20
C VAL A 24 14.44 -1.32 10.30
N THR A 25 14.00 -0.38 9.49
CA THR A 25 14.53 1.00 9.47
C THR A 25 13.58 2.01 10.10
N GLU A 26 12.38 1.57 10.50
CA GLU A 26 11.30 2.43 11.01
C GLU A 26 10.93 3.57 10.05
N ASP A 27 11.20 3.39 8.76
CA ASP A 27 10.83 4.35 7.73
C ASP A 27 9.33 4.27 7.48
N ARG A 28 8.62 5.31 7.93
CA ARG A 28 7.16 5.41 7.84
C ARG A 28 6.72 5.93 6.47
N SER A 29 7.64 6.46 5.66
CA SER A 29 7.34 6.89 4.29
C SER A 29 7.04 5.74 3.35
N VAL A 30 7.20 4.48 3.79
CA VAL A 30 6.82 3.30 3.00
C VAL A 30 5.36 2.91 3.17
N HIS A 31 4.63 3.48 4.14
CA HIS A 31 3.24 3.09 4.35
C HIS A 31 2.39 3.51 3.16
N GLY A 32 1.45 2.66 2.74
CA GLY A 32 0.57 2.98 1.64
C GLY A 32 0.25 1.78 0.75
N VAL A 33 -0.02 2.04 -0.52
CA VAL A 33 -0.20 1.02 -1.55
C VAL A 33 0.82 1.16 -2.67
N TYR A 34 1.34 0.02 -3.10
CA TYR A 34 2.30 -0.11 -4.19
C TYR A 34 1.58 -0.81 -5.33
N ILE A 35 1.57 -0.17 -6.49
CA ILE A 35 0.80 -0.61 -7.66
C ILE A 35 1.77 -1.10 -8.70
N PHE A 36 1.65 -2.37 -9.04
CA PHE A 36 2.46 -3.02 -10.04
C PHE A 36 1.62 -3.33 -11.27
N ASP A 37 2.08 -2.94 -12.46
CA ASP A 37 1.55 -3.43 -13.72
C ASP A 37 2.18 -4.80 -14.02
N ALA A 38 1.43 -5.86 -13.75
CA ALA A 38 1.85 -7.24 -13.96
C ALA A 38 1.98 -7.60 -15.44
N SER A 39 1.40 -6.80 -16.35
CA SER A 39 1.56 -6.98 -17.79
C SER A 39 2.92 -6.49 -18.32
N ASN A 40 3.61 -5.61 -17.58
CA ASN A 40 4.93 -5.12 -17.96
C ASN A 40 5.99 -6.24 -17.91
N SER A 41 6.87 -6.26 -18.90
CA SER A 41 8.03 -7.15 -18.94
C SER A 41 9.12 -6.70 -17.94
N GLY A 42 9.99 -7.63 -17.56
CA GLY A 42 11.06 -7.38 -16.59
C GLY A 42 10.71 -7.79 -15.15
N GLY A 43 11.47 -7.26 -14.20
CA GLY A 43 11.39 -7.61 -12.78
C GLY A 43 10.48 -6.68 -11.96
N ALA A 44 10.48 -6.85 -10.64
CA ALA A 44 9.61 -6.09 -9.74
C ALA A 44 9.75 -4.56 -9.91
N SER A 45 10.98 -4.06 -10.06
CA SER A 45 11.22 -2.61 -10.20
C SER A 45 10.66 -2.03 -11.50
N SER A 46 10.62 -2.78 -12.60
CA SER A 46 10.03 -2.29 -13.86
C SER A 46 8.51 -2.39 -13.88
N ARG A 47 7.94 -3.21 -13.00
CA ARG A 47 6.49 -3.38 -12.86
C ARG A 47 5.88 -2.39 -11.88
N LEU A 48 6.63 -1.85 -10.92
CA LEU A 48 6.13 -0.82 -10.00
C LEU A 48 5.84 0.47 -10.79
N ILE A 49 4.57 0.80 -10.96
CA ILE A 49 4.13 1.98 -11.73
C ILE A 49 3.73 3.15 -10.84
N GLN A 50 3.33 2.88 -9.60
CA GLN A 50 2.90 3.93 -8.68
C GLN A 50 3.01 3.50 -7.22
N THR A 51 3.26 4.49 -6.36
CA THR A 51 3.12 4.41 -4.92
C THR A 51 2.16 5.50 -4.46
N TYR A 52 1.26 5.16 -3.54
CA TYR A 52 0.42 6.12 -2.85
C TYR A 52 0.63 5.95 -1.36
N ASN A 53 1.08 7.01 -0.68
CA ASN A 53 1.45 6.95 0.71
C ASN A 53 0.31 7.39 1.65
N THR A 54 0.17 6.67 2.76
CA THR A 54 -0.73 7.02 3.86
C THR A 54 0.07 7.52 5.06
N GLU A 55 -0.57 8.27 5.96
CA GLU A 55 0.05 8.70 7.22
C GLU A 55 0.17 7.51 8.20
N GLY A 56 -0.92 6.74 8.34
CA GLY A 56 -1.00 5.51 9.12
C GLY A 56 -0.57 4.27 8.33
N LEU A 57 -0.75 3.09 8.93
CA LEU A 57 -0.44 1.81 8.30
C LEU A 57 -1.52 1.48 7.27
N THR A 58 -1.16 0.93 6.12
CA THR A 58 -2.13 0.35 5.19
C THR A 58 -2.18 -1.16 5.34
N VAL A 59 -3.32 -1.70 5.75
CA VAL A 59 -3.46 -3.12 6.14
C VAL A 59 -4.18 -3.99 5.11
N ALA A 60 -4.92 -3.38 4.21
CA ALA A 60 -5.61 -4.05 3.13
C ALA A 60 -5.75 -3.12 1.93
N ALA A 61 -5.76 -3.70 0.73
CA ALA A 61 -6.16 -3.00 -0.46
C ALA A 61 -7.05 -3.91 -1.32
N ASP A 62 -7.92 -3.31 -2.12
CA ASP A 62 -8.69 -4.00 -3.15
C ASP A 62 -8.69 -3.19 -4.45
N ILE A 63 -8.87 -3.87 -5.58
CA ILE A 63 -8.92 -3.25 -6.89
C ILE A 63 -10.15 -3.70 -7.66
N SER A 64 -10.87 -2.72 -8.21
CA SER A 64 -12.00 -2.96 -9.10
C SER A 64 -11.60 -3.82 -10.32
N SER A 65 -12.56 -4.61 -10.81
CA SER A 65 -12.33 -5.52 -11.93
C SER A 65 -11.91 -4.80 -13.22
N ASP A 66 -12.33 -3.56 -13.42
CA ASP A 66 -11.93 -2.74 -14.57
C ASP A 66 -10.62 -1.95 -14.33
N GLY A 67 -10.04 -2.05 -13.14
CA GLY A 67 -8.78 -1.43 -12.74
C GLY A 67 -8.85 0.08 -12.54
N ARG A 68 -10.03 0.69 -12.53
CA ARG A 68 -10.18 2.16 -12.41
C ARG A 68 -10.16 2.68 -10.98
N TYR A 69 -10.45 1.80 -10.03
CA TYR A 69 -10.55 2.14 -8.62
C TYR A 69 -9.71 1.18 -7.78
N ILE A 70 -8.95 1.76 -6.85
CA ILE A 70 -8.27 1.02 -5.79
C ILE A 70 -8.81 1.55 -4.46
N ALA A 71 -9.22 0.65 -3.57
CA ALA A 71 -9.54 0.96 -2.19
C ALA A 71 -8.36 0.57 -1.29
N ALA A 72 -7.96 1.43 -0.37
CA ALA A 72 -6.91 1.13 0.61
C ALA A 72 -7.40 1.46 2.03
N LEU A 73 -7.27 0.50 2.95
CA LEU A 73 -7.66 0.65 4.35
C LEU A 73 -6.47 1.10 5.19
N GLU A 74 -6.52 2.35 5.63
CA GLU A 74 -5.59 2.92 6.60
C GLU A 74 -6.07 2.64 8.04
N VAL A 75 -5.13 2.31 8.91
CA VAL A 75 -5.31 2.23 10.36
C VAL A 75 -4.26 3.08 11.08
N PRO A 76 -4.58 3.65 12.25
CA PRO A 76 -3.62 4.48 12.98
C PRO A 76 -2.42 3.66 13.48
N SER A 77 -1.26 4.31 13.54
CA SER A 77 -0.06 3.78 14.21
C SER A 77 0.27 4.62 15.43
N ARG A 78 0.67 3.98 16.54
CA ARG A 78 1.13 4.69 17.74
C ARG A 78 2.64 4.53 17.89
N LEU A 79 3.34 5.65 18.02
CA LEU A 79 4.77 5.70 18.29
C LEU A 79 5.06 5.49 19.79
N GLU A 80 6.32 5.22 20.14
CA GLU A 80 6.74 5.00 21.53
C GLU A 80 6.47 6.21 22.43
N ASP A 81 6.59 7.42 21.88
CA ASP A 81 6.30 8.67 22.58
C ASP A 81 4.80 8.95 22.76
N GLY A 82 3.94 8.05 22.27
CA GLY A 82 2.49 8.15 22.33
C GLY A 82 1.84 8.90 21.17
N THR A 83 2.63 9.51 20.26
CA THR A 83 2.13 10.16 19.04
C THR A 83 1.35 9.17 18.19
N VAL A 84 0.18 9.60 17.69
CA VAL A 84 -0.64 8.80 16.78
C VAL A 84 -0.50 9.36 15.37
N LEU A 85 -0.14 8.50 14.42
CA LEU A 85 -0.07 8.80 13.01
C LEU A 85 -1.28 8.23 12.29
N GLY A 86 -1.83 9.01 11.36
CA GLY A 86 -2.94 8.58 10.52
C GLY A 86 -4.25 8.37 11.28
N GLY A 87 -5.14 7.58 10.67
CA GLY A 87 -6.43 7.25 11.25
C GLY A 87 -7.15 6.13 10.52
N TYR A 88 -8.34 5.76 11.02
CA TYR A 88 -9.22 4.83 10.31
C TYR A 88 -9.83 5.53 9.10
N ARG A 89 -9.29 5.26 7.91
CA ARG A 89 -9.71 5.88 6.65
C ARG A 89 -9.73 4.84 5.53
N VAL A 90 -10.69 4.99 4.62
CA VAL A 90 -10.66 4.31 3.33
C VAL A 90 -10.24 5.34 2.29
N HIS A 91 -9.13 5.08 1.61
CA HIS A 91 -8.67 5.88 0.49
C HIS A 91 -9.18 5.25 -0.80
N ILE A 92 -9.75 6.08 -1.68
CA ILE A 92 -10.17 5.66 -3.02
C ILE A 92 -9.26 6.37 -4.02
N LEU A 93 -8.49 5.58 -4.77
CA LEU A 93 -7.59 6.05 -5.81
C LEU A 93 -8.23 5.82 -7.18
N THR A 94 -7.99 6.75 -8.10
CA THR A 94 -8.54 6.76 -9.47
C THR A 94 -7.45 6.99 -10.51
#